data_AF-I6ASJ1-F1
#
_entry.id   AF-I6ASJ1-F1
#
_cell.length_a   1.000
_cell.length_b   1.000
_cell.length_c   1.000
_cell.angle_alpha   90.00
_cell.angle_beta   90.00
_cell.angle_gamma   90.00
#
_symmetry.space_group_name_H-M   'P 1'
#
loop_
_entity.id
_entity.type
_entity.pdbx_description
1 polymer ?
#
loop_
_entity_poly.entity_id
_entity_poly.type
_entity_poly.pdbx_seq_one_letter_code
_entity_poly.pdbx_strand_id
1 'polypeptide(L)'
;MTAAAPAKPDLITVNIDGKEVAVPKGTNVIEAARLVGVDVPHYCYHPKLSVVGNCRMCLIEMGLPAVDPATKTPVIDPATGKQKINWMPRPQIGCGTNAIPGLHIRTTTQMVRDAREGVMEFLLINHPLDCPICDQAGECKLQEQATGYGRGYSRFIEEKNVKPKRTRLGPRVTLDDERCILCSRCVRFSKEIARDDVLGFVDRGSYSTLTCYPGRELANNYSLNTVDICPVGALTSTDFRFKMRVWFLKQTNSIDTESSVGANTVVWSREGVIYRITPRRNDAVNDTWMTDSGRLLYKQVAAENRLSSSTPLDDLVAQAAGLVARASSPCDDAAGVASSSNPRAGSPCHGLALVASTRSSVEEQYLAKKLSAALGNAPVHLPAHLGEGDGILLSADRAPNTRGALVTGLVATLPAPKLASLAADIDAGKVKTLLVINEDLTTAGLTADQLGKVAIIYLGTHANATSTAAKVVLPTLTVFEKAGSFINQQFRLQAFAKAVPGLAGAHDDLLVLTKLLAAVSPSGAGVPPASGDTAGVTRFPSSAPAPLAPTLAAVRESLAAEVPALAGLARSALPDTGLVLDAAPWSALPFPEGASLHYKPATT
;
A
#
# COMPACT_ATOMS: atom_id res chain seq x y z
N MET A 1 8.22 13.27 28.33
CA MET A 1 9.66 13.49 28.05
C MET A 1 9.76 14.09 26.65
N THR A 2 10.26 15.31 26.54
CA THR A 2 10.36 16.07 25.28
C THR A 2 11.28 15.34 24.31
N ALA A 3 10.76 14.99 23.13
CA ALA A 3 11.55 14.42 22.06
C ALA A 3 12.70 15.39 21.71
N ALA A 4 13.94 14.94 21.86
CA ALA A 4 15.10 15.69 21.43
C ALA A 4 14.96 16.01 19.94
N ALA A 5 15.13 17.29 19.57
CA ALA A 5 15.17 17.71 18.18
C ALA A 5 16.21 16.85 17.41
N PRO A 6 15.90 16.40 16.18
CA PRO A 6 16.84 15.60 15.41
C PRO A 6 18.15 16.37 15.27
N ALA A 7 19.27 15.72 15.63
CA ALA A 7 20.60 16.30 15.48
C ALA A 7 20.76 16.83 14.05
N LYS A 8 21.22 18.09 13.90
CA LYS A 8 21.48 18.66 12.59
C LYS A 8 22.41 17.70 11.82
N PRO A 9 22.05 17.27 10.60
CA PRO A 9 22.88 16.33 9.85
C PRO A 9 24.25 16.94 9.61
N ASP A 10 25.31 16.17 9.85
CA ASP A 10 26.68 16.53 9.46
C ASP A 10 26.74 16.54 7.93
N LEU A 11 26.59 17.72 7.34
CA LEU A 11 26.54 17.93 5.90
C LEU A 11 27.94 18.12 5.34
N ILE A 12 28.24 17.40 4.27
CA ILE A 12 29.48 17.48 3.52
C ILE A 12 29.17 18.07 2.15
N THR A 13 29.91 19.10 1.75
CA THR A 13 29.83 19.66 0.40
C THR A 13 30.69 18.84 -0.55
N VAL A 14 30.06 18.38 -1.64
CA VAL A 14 30.72 17.70 -2.77
C VAL A 14 30.40 18.43 -4.07
N ASN A 15 31.31 18.36 -5.04
CA ASN A 15 31.12 18.91 -6.37
C ASN A 15 30.80 17.79 -7.37
N ILE A 16 29.69 17.93 -8.11
CA ILE A 16 29.24 16.97 -9.12
C ILE A 16 29.01 17.72 -10.43
N ASP A 17 29.84 17.43 -11.43
CA ASP A 17 29.84 18.09 -12.74
C ASP A 17 29.83 19.63 -12.63
N GLY A 18 30.62 20.16 -11.69
CA GLY A 18 30.73 21.60 -11.44
C GLY A 18 29.67 22.17 -10.49
N LYS A 19 28.64 21.41 -10.11
CA LYS A 19 27.60 21.84 -9.17
C LYS A 19 27.95 21.41 -7.75
N GLU A 20 27.92 22.34 -6.81
CA GLU A 20 28.09 22.03 -5.39
C GLU A 20 26.79 21.53 -4.77
N VAL A 21 26.87 20.47 -3.97
CA VAL A 21 25.74 19.93 -3.23
C VAL A 21 26.17 19.52 -1.83
N ALA A 22 25.38 19.95 -0.84
CA ALA A 22 25.56 19.55 0.55
C ALA A 22 24.75 18.27 0.80
N VAL A 23 25.42 17.20 1.20
CA VAL A 23 24.80 15.89 1.45
C VAL A 23 25.15 15.37 2.83
N PRO A 24 24.27 14.59 3.47
CA PRO A 24 24.61 13.92 4.72
C PRO A 24 25.87 13.07 4.57
N LYS A 25 26.73 13.07 5.59
CA LYS A 25 27.91 12.20 5.65
C LYS A 25 27.53 10.73 5.40
N GLY A 26 28.31 10.06 4.54
CA GLY A 26 28.05 8.67 4.15
C GLY A 26 27.10 8.50 2.95
N THR A 27 26.52 9.58 2.42
CA THR A 27 25.76 9.53 1.16
C THR A 27 26.68 9.08 0.02
N ASN A 28 26.30 8.07 -0.75
CA ASN A 28 27.07 7.64 -1.91
C ASN A 28 26.93 8.61 -3.09
N VAL A 29 27.84 8.52 -4.07
CA VAL A 29 27.85 9.42 -5.23
C VAL A 29 26.60 9.30 -6.10
N ILE A 30 25.97 8.13 -6.20
CA ILE A 30 24.72 7.98 -6.99
C ILE A 30 23.60 8.83 -6.38
N GLU A 31 23.41 8.78 -5.07
CA GLU A 31 22.39 9.57 -4.38
C GLU A 31 22.73 11.06 -4.38
N ALA A 32 24.00 11.41 -4.18
CA ALA A 32 24.43 12.79 -4.24
C ALA A 32 24.23 13.40 -5.65
N ALA A 33 24.52 12.65 -6.71
CA ALA A 33 24.32 13.06 -8.09
C ALA A 33 22.83 13.27 -8.41
N ARG A 34 21.97 12.41 -7.88
CA ARG A 34 20.51 12.52 -8.03
C ARG A 34 19.97 13.86 -7.50
N LEU A 35 20.52 14.38 -6.39
CA LEU A 35 20.09 15.66 -5.81
C LEU A 35 20.35 16.88 -6.70
N VAL A 36 21.32 16.79 -7.62
CA VAL A 36 21.63 17.86 -8.60
C VAL A 36 21.11 17.55 -10.02
N GLY A 37 20.23 16.55 -10.13
CA GLY A 37 19.60 16.13 -11.38
C GLY A 37 20.54 15.38 -12.33
N VAL A 38 21.65 14.82 -11.82
CA VAL A 38 22.58 14.01 -12.61
C VAL A 38 22.25 12.53 -12.39
N ASP A 39 21.86 11.83 -13.46
CA ASP A 39 21.59 10.39 -13.41
C ASP A 39 22.86 9.57 -13.66
N VAL A 40 23.20 8.70 -12.70
CA VAL A 40 24.31 7.76 -12.79
C VAL A 40 23.73 6.36 -12.99
N PRO A 41 23.95 5.72 -14.17
CA PRO A 41 23.32 4.45 -14.48
C PRO A 41 23.84 3.33 -13.58
N HIS A 42 22.95 2.44 -13.15
CA HIS A 42 23.29 1.38 -12.22
C HIS A 42 22.33 0.19 -12.32
N TYR A 43 22.84 -1.02 -12.01
CA TYR A 43 22.04 -2.24 -11.95
C TYR A 43 22.06 -2.93 -10.60
N CYS A 44 23.22 -3.07 -9.94
CA CYS A 44 23.28 -3.80 -8.66
C CYS A 44 22.88 -2.90 -7.49
N TYR A 45 23.16 -1.60 -7.56
CA TYR A 45 22.82 -0.66 -6.49
C TYR A 45 21.30 -0.57 -6.31
N HIS A 46 20.84 -0.60 -5.05
CA HIS A 46 19.45 -0.33 -4.67
C HIS A 46 19.51 0.41 -3.33
N PRO A 47 18.77 1.52 -3.14
CA PRO A 47 18.93 2.39 -1.97
C PRO A 47 18.59 1.70 -0.63
N LYS A 48 17.86 0.58 -0.68
CA LYS A 48 17.43 -0.20 0.49
C LYS A 48 18.14 -1.56 0.62
N LEU A 49 19.26 -1.76 -0.06
CA LEU A 49 20.08 -2.99 0.02
C LEU A 49 21.57 -2.63 0.18
N SER A 50 22.38 -3.55 0.70
CA SER A 50 23.82 -3.36 0.84
C SER A 50 24.55 -3.09 -0.49
N VAL A 51 25.67 -2.37 -0.46
CA VAL A 51 26.45 -2.06 -1.67
C VAL A 51 27.42 -3.19 -2.02
N VAL A 52 27.45 -3.62 -3.28
CA VAL A 52 28.32 -4.72 -3.77
C VAL A 52 29.26 -4.36 -4.93
N GLY A 53 28.87 -3.42 -5.79
CA GLY A 53 29.69 -3.03 -6.94
C GLY A 53 29.81 -4.05 -8.08
N ASN A 54 28.99 -5.12 -8.12
CA ASN A 54 29.10 -6.20 -9.11
C ASN A 54 28.99 -5.74 -10.57
N CYS A 55 28.06 -4.83 -10.89
CA CYS A 55 27.72 -4.51 -12.28
C CYS A 55 28.63 -3.48 -12.96
N ARG A 56 29.38 -2.67 -12.19
CA ARG A 56 30.24 -1.57 -12.68
C ARG A 56 29.58 -0.54 -13.62
N MET A 57 28.26 -0.50 -13.77
CA MET A 57 27.61 0.50 -14.64
C MET A 57 27.73 1.94 -14.11
N CYS A 58 27.87 2.10 -12.78
CA CYS A 58 27.95 3.39 -12.10
C CYS A 58 29.34 4.03 -12.11
N LEU A 59 30.20 3.69 -13.08
CA LEU A 59 31.55 4.25 -13.16
C LEU A 59 31.49 5.78 -13.33
N ILE A 60 32.36 6.46 -12.59
CA ILE A 60 32.51 7.92 -12.51
C ILE A 60 33.98 8.29 -12.41
N GLU A 61 34.33 9.51 -12.82
CA GLU A 61 35.65 10.08 -12.61
C GLU A 61 35.68 10.85 -11.29
N MET A 62 36.56 10.43 -10.38
CA MET A 62 36.69 10.99 -9.04
C MET A 62 37.97 11.82 -8.96
N GLY A 63 37.88 12.98 -8.31
CA GLY A 63 39.01 13.84 -8.01
C GLY A 63 38.95 14.39 -6.59
N LEU A 64 40.13 14.70 -6.05
CA LEU A 64 40.30 15.34 -4.75
C LEU A 64 41.17 16.59 -4.87
N PRO A 65 41.04 17.57 -3.97
CA PRO A 65 41.86 18.77 -4.01
C PRO A 65 43.33 18.40 -3.78
N ALA A 66 44.21 18.88 -4.66
CA ALA A 66 45.62 18.57 -4.64
C ALA A 66 46.30 19.29 -3.47
N VAL A 67 47.12 18.53 -2.74
CA VAL A 67 47.97 19.02 -1.66
C VAL A 67 49.40 18.62 -1.94
N ASP A 68 50.36 19.46 -1.59
CA ASP A 68 51.78 19.14 -1.71
C ASP A 68 52.10 17.99 -0.74
N PRO A 69 52.70 16.87 -1.21
CA PRO A 69 53.00 15.73 -0.36
C PRO A 69 53.91 16.06 0.84
N ALA A 70 54.85 16.99 0.67
CA ALA A 70 55.88 17.35 1.65
C ALA A 70 55.37 18.40 2.65
N THR A 71 54.68 19.44 2.19
CA THR A 71 54.28 20.58 3.02
C THR A 71 52.81 20.57 3.44
N LYS A 72 52.00 19.66 2.87
CA LYS A 72 50.53 19.57 3.07
C LYS A 72 49.77 20.84 2.72
N THR A 73 50.37 21.78 2.00
CA THR A 73 49.70 23.01 1.56
C THR A 73 48.86 22.77 0.29
N PRO A 74 47.75 23.49 0.10
CA PRO A 74 46.95 23.44 -1.12
C PRO A 74 47.78 23.81 -2.36
N VAL A 75 47.78 22.97 -3.39
CA VAL A 75 48.39 23.30 -4.68
C VAL A 75 47.38 24.13 -5.48
N ILE A 76 47.69 25.40 -5.70
CA ILE A 76 46.83 26.30 -6.48
C ILE A 76 47.17 26.18 -7.96
N ASP A 77 46.14 26.09 -8.80
CA ASP A 77 46.28 26.16 -10.23
C ASP A 77 46.50 27.62 -10.67
N PRO A 78 47.66 27.95 -11.26
CA PRO A 78 47.97 29.33 -11.66
C PRO A 78 47.03 29.89 -12.74
N ALA A 79 46.33 29.04 -13.50
CA ALA A 79 45.41 29.49 -14.55
C ALA A 79 44.02 29.87 -14.01
N THR A 80 43.56 29.22 -12.92
CA THR A 80 42.20 29.41 -12.39
C THR A 80 42.17 30.10 -11.02
N GLY A 81 43.32 30.22 -10.35
CA GLY A 81 43.43 30.72 -8.98
C GLY A 81 42.75 29.83 -7.94
N LYS A 82 42.24 28.65 -8.34
CA LYS A 82 41.56 27.69 -7.48
C LYS A 82 42.49 26.53 -7.14
N GLN A 83 42.21 25.81 -6.05
CA GLN A 83 42.96 24.61 -5.72
C GLN A 83 42.84 23.59 -6.86
N LYS A 84 43.99 23.12 -7.36
CA LYS A 84 44.07 22.12 -8.42
C LYS A 84 43.38 20.84 -7.96
N ILE A 85 42.60 20.20 -8.81
CA ILE A 85 41.99 18.89 -8.51
C ILE A 85 42.87 17.78 -9.10
N ASN A 86 43.26 16.83 -8.26
CA ASN A 86 43.95 15.62 -8.68
C ASN A 86 42.92 14.53 -9.05
N TRP A 87 42.74 14.31 -10.35
CA TRP A 87 41.81 13.33 -10.88
C TRP A 87 42.43 11.93 -10.86
N MET A 88 41.66 10.94 -10.42
CA MET A 88 42.12 9.56 -10.36
C MET A 88 42.27 8.99 -11.78
N PRO A 89 43.35 8.23 -12.06
CA PRO A 89 43.62 7.69 -13.41
C PRO A 89 42.69 6.56 -13.82
N ARG A 90 41.91 6.00 -12.89
CA ARG A 90 40.93 4.94 -13.15
C ARG A 90 39.55 5.38 -12.67
N PRO A 91 38.48 5.07 -13.42
CA PRO A 91 37.14 5.38 -12.98
C PRO A 91 36.78 4.59 -11.72
N GLN A 92 36.05 5.24 -10.82
CA GLN A 92 35.61 4.68 -9.54
C GLN A 92 34.14 4.28 -9.61
N ILE A 93 33.69 3.41 -8.70
CA ILE A 93 32.27 3.02 -8.64
C ILE A 93 31.47 4.04 -7.83
N GLY A 94 30.48 4.70 -8.45
CA GLY A 94 29.64 5.69 -7.76
C GLY A 94 28.83 5.10 -6.59
N CYS A 95 28.46 3.82 -6.65
CA CYS A 95 27.70 3.20 -5.55
C CYS A 95 28.53 2.94 -4.29
N GLY A 96 29.84 2.71 -4.43
CA GLY A 96 30.74 2.41 -3.31
C GLY A 96 31.56 3.63 -2.84
N THR A 97 31.62 4.69 -3.63
CA THR A 97 32.27 5.94 -3.26
C THR A 97 31.30 6.79 -2.44
N ASN A 98 31.68 7.09 -1.20
CA ASN A 98 30.92 7.96 -0.31
C ASN A 98 31.40 9.42 -0.39
N ALA A 99 30.47 10.35 -0.14
CA ALA A 99 30.75 11.77 -0.03
C ALA A 99 31.76 12.05 1.09
N ILE A 100 32.85 12.72 0.71
CA ILE A 100 33.91 13.20 1.60
C ILE A 100 34.22 14.68 1.28
N PRO A 101 34.73 15.48 2.24
CA PRO A 101 34.98 16.89 1.99
C PRO A 101 35.93 17.12 0.81
N GLY A 102 35.54 18.01 -0.11
CA GLY A 102 36.33 18.32 -1.30
C GLY A 102 36.22 17.27 -2.42
N LEU A 103 35.34 16.29 -2.30
CA LEU A 103 35.08 15.32 -3.38
C LEU A 103 34.59 16.03 -4.65
N HIS A 104 35.29 15.83 -5.76
CA HIS A 104 34.89 16.29 -7.08
C HIS A 104 34.58 15.11 -7.98
N ILE A 105 33.42 15.11 -8.61
CA ILE A 105 32.96 14.06 -9.50
C ILE A 105 32.69 14.63 -10.89
N ARG A 106 33.12 13.91 -11.92
CA ARG A 106 32.69 14.11 -13.30
C ARG A 106 32.00 12.86 -13.83
N THR A 107 30.86 13.02 -14.46
CA THR A 107 30.03 11.90 -14.95
C THR A 107 29.94 11.84 -16.48
N THR A 108 30.52 12.82 -17.17
CA THR A 108 30.32 13.08 -18.61
C THR A 108 31.61 13.06 -19.44
N THR A 109 32.76 12.74 -18.84
CA THR A 109 34.06 12.68 -19.55
C THR A 109 34.13 11.49 -20.49
N GLN A 110 35.06 11.56 -21.46
CA GLN A 110 35.23 10.48 -22.45
C GLN A 110 35.54 9.15 -21.77
N MET A 111 36.42 9.14 -20.76
CA MET A 111 36.74 7.96 -19.97
C MET A 111 35.50 7.31 -19.35
N VAL A 112 34.57 8.11 -18.81
CA VAL A 112 33.34 7.61 -18.19
C VAL A 112 32.37 7.05 -19.25
N ARG A 113 32.25 7.71 -20.41
CA ARG A 113 31.43 7.23 -21.52
C ARG A 113 31.95 5.90 -22.05
N ASP A 114 33.24 5.81 -22.36
CA ASP A 114 33.88 4.59 -22.84
C ASP A 114 33.73 3.43 -21.85
N ALA A 115 33.86 3.72 -20.56
CA ALA A 115 33.68 2.71 -19.51
C ALA A 115 32.24 2.20 -19.43
N ARG A 116 31.23 3.08 -19.51
CA ARG A 116 29.81 2.70 -19.49
C ARG A 116 29.43 1.91 -20.74
N GLU A 117 29.89 2.33 -21.90
CA GLU A 117 29.70 1.60 -23.15
C GLU A 117 30.32 0.21 -23.10
N GLY A 118 31.55 0.09 -22.59
CA GLY A 118 32.23 -1.20 -22.41
C GLY A 118 31.49 -2.12 -21.44
N VAL A 119 31.03 -1.60 -20.30
CA VAL A 119 30.22 -2.37 -19.33
C VAL A 119 28.91 -2.83 -19.98
N MET A 120 28.22 -1.95 -20.70
CA MET A 120 26.98 -2.29 -21.40
C MET A 120 27.21 -3.40 -22.42
N GLU A 121 28.30 -3.32 -23.18
CA GLU A 121 28.68 -4.37 -24.12
C GLU A 121 28.89 -5.70 -23.41
N PHE A 122 29.66 -5.74 -22.31
CA PHE A 122 29.86 -6.97 -21.53
C PHE A 122 28.55 -7.56 -20.98
N LEU A 123 27.62 -6.73 -20.55
CA LEU A 123 26.30 -7.17 -20.08
C LEU A 123 25.46 -7.78 -21.20
N LEU A 124 25.58 -7.26 -22.42
CA LEU A 124 24.81 -7.70 -23.59
C LEU A 124 25.45 -8.87 -24.36
N ILE A 125 26.73 -9.18 -24.13
CA ILE A 125 27.44 -10.29 -24.80
C ILE A 125 26.67 -11.61 -24.67
N ASN A 126 26.34 -12.04 -23.45
CA ASN A 126 25.61 -13.29 -23.22
C ASN A 126 24.11 -13.09 -22.96
N HIS A 127 23.62 -11.85 -22.97
CA HIS A 127 22.18 -11.59 -22.82
C HIS A 127 21.42 -12.04 -24.08
N PRO A 128 20.29 -12.76 -23.94
CA PRO A 128 19.55 -13.29 -25.07
C PRO A 128 18.77 -12.20 -25.82
N LEU A 129 18.47 -12.44 -27.09
CA LEU A 129 17.62 -11.58 -27.91
C LEU A 129 16.13 -11.82 -27.65
N ASP A 130 15.76 -11.89 -26.37
CA ASP A 130 14.43 -12.26 -25.90
C ASP A 130 13.48 -11.06 -25.76
N CYS A 131 13.93 -9.83 -26.05
CA CYS A 131 13.15 -8.61 -25.80
C CYS A 131 11.68 -8.68 -26.27
N PRO A 132 11.32 -9.23 -27.44
CA PRO A 132 9.92 -9.32 -27.87
C PRO A 132 9.06 -10.23 -27.00
N ILE A 133 9.64 -11.32 -26.49
CA ILE A 133 8.94 -12.33 -25.67
C ILE A 133 9.09 -12.07 -24.17
N CYS A 134 10.07 -11.26 -23.76
CA CYS A 134 10.36 -10.92 -22.37
C CYS A 134 9.21 -10.12 -21.75
N ASP A 135 8.78 -10.53 -20.55
CA ASP A 135 7.67 -9.88 -19.84
C ASP A 135 8.05 -8.47 -19.32
N GLN A 136 9.31 -8.30 -18.91
CA GLN A 136 9.87 -7.04 -18.44
C GLN A 136 10.06 -6.00 -19.57
N ALA A 137 9.82 -6.37 -20.84
CA ALA A 137 9.96 -5.42 -21.94
C ALA A 137 9.08 -4.19 -21.70
N GLY A 138 9.66 -3.00 -21.89
CA GLY A 138 8.98 -1.72 -21.62
C GLY A 138 9.17 -1.17 -20.20
N GLU A 139 9.58 -2.00 -19.24
CA GLU A 139 9.97 -1.60 -17.89
C GLU A 139 11.34 -2.20 -17.49
N CYS A 140 12.16 -2.55 -18.49
CA CYS A 140 13.47 -3.17 -18.30
C CYS A 140 14.56 -2.11 -18.20
N LYS A 141 15.23 -2.02 -17.05
CA LYS A 141 16.36 -1.09 -16.86
C LYS A 141 17.54 -1.40 -17.77
N LEU A 142 17.72 -2.66 -18.17
CA LEU A 142 18.74 -3.00 -19.17
C LEU A 142 18.45 -2.38 -20.54
N GLN A 143 17.18 -2.41 -20.98
CA GLN A 143 16.79 -1.77 -22.25
C GLN A 143 16.93 -0.24 -22.19
N GLU A 144 16.47 0.39 -21.11
CA GLU A 144 16.58 1.84 -20.92
C GLU A 144 18.05 2.30 -20.95
N GLN A 145 18.90 1.65 -20.14
CA GLN A 145 20.31 2.04 -20.04
C GLN A 145 21.12 1.65 -21.28
N ALA A 146 20.76 0.57 -21.99
CA ALA A 146 21.40 0.22 -23.27
C ALA A 146 21.12 1.28 -24.33
N THR A 147 19.89 1.80 -24.38
CA THR A 147 19.53 2.92 -25.26
C THR A 147 20.22 4.22 -24.85
N GLY A 148 20.30 4.51 -23.55
CA GLY A 148 20.85 5.77 -23.05
C GLY A 148 22.39 5.86 -23.01
N TYR A 149 23.07 4.74 -22.77
CA TYR A 149 24.52 4.70 -22.50
C TYR A 149 25.28 3.62 -23.30
N GLY A 150 24.61 2.85 -24.15
CA GLY A 150 25.24 1.85 -25.01
C GLY A 150 25.67 2.40 -26.37
N ARG A 151 26.45 1.61 -27.12
CA ARG A 151 26.98 1.98 -28.45
C ARG A 151 25.97 1.95 -29.59
N GLY A 152 24.81 1.32 -29.39
CA GLY A 152 23.79 1.12 -30.41
C GLY A 152 24.05 -0.02 -31.40
N TYR A 153 25.23 -0.65 -31.38
CA TYR A 153 25.54 -1.84 -32.19
C TYR A 153 26.34 -2.87 -31.36
N SER A 154 26.27 -4.14 -31.76
CA SER A 154 27.05 -5.24 -31.17
C SER A 154 28.27 -5.54 -32.04
N ARG A 155 29.42 -5.81 -31.40
CA ARG A 155 30.61 -6.39 -32.06
C ARG A 155 30.73 -7.90 -31.83
N PHE A 156 29.91 -8.44 -30.93
CA PHE A 156 29.92 -9.86 -30.56
C PHE A 156 29.18 -10.68 -31.62
N ILE A 157 29.91 -11.57 -32.30
CA ILE A 157 29.42 -12.45 -33.38
C ILE A 157 29.51 -13.95 -33.01
N GLU A 158 29.99 -14.26 -31.82
CA GLU A 158 30.17 -15.62 -31.33
C GLU A 158 28.86 -16.19 -30.75
N GLU A 159 28.87 -17.48 -30.45
CA GLU A 159 27.76 -18.14 -29.78
C GLU A 159 27.60 -17.64 -28.33
N LYS A 160 26.37 -17.28 -27.96
CA LYS A 160 26.03 -16.84 -26.61
C LYS A 160 25.92 -18.04 -25.68
N ASN A 161 26.30 -17.85 -24.41
CA ASN A 161 26.05 -18.87 -23.39
C ASN A 161 24.54 -19.11 -23.19
N VAL A 162 24.14 -20.37 -23.17
CA VAL A 162 22.77 -20.83 -22.94
C VAL A 162 22.64 -21.26 -21.48
N LYS A 163 21.61 -20.78 -20.79
CA LYS A 163 21.35 -21.05 -19.38
C LYS A 163 19.92 -21.58 -19.20
N PRO A 164 19.60 -22.21 -18.05
CA PRO A 164 18.25 -22.70 -17.80
C PRO A 164 17.18 -21.61 -17.97
N LYS A 165 16.11 -21.94 -18.70
CA LYS A 165 14.91 -21.10 -18.85
C LYS A 165 13.73 -21.72 -18.13
N ARG A 166 12.78 -20.88 -17.70
CA ARG A 166 11.51 -21.31 -17.09
C ARG A 166 11.71 -22.19 -15.84
N THR A 167 12.78 -21.94 -15.10
CA THR A 167 13.06 -22.64 -13.84
C THR A 167 12.12 -22.11 -12.76
N ARG A 168 11.32 -22.99 -12.16
CA ARG A 168 10.48 -22.61 -11.02
C ARG A 168 11.35 -22.48 -9.77
N LEU A 169 11.51 -21.26 -9.25
CA LEU A 169 12.22 -21.03 -7.98
C LEU A 169 11.30 -21.16 -6.76
N GLY A 170 10.00 -21.02 -6.96
CA GLY A 170 9.00 -21.17 -5.91
C GLY A 170 7.58 -21.04 -6.47
N PRO A 171 6.55 -20.94 -5.61
CA PRO A 171 5.16 -20.93 -6.05
C PRO A 171 4.79 -19.69 -6.89
N ARG A 172 5.53 -18.59 -6.75
CA ARG A 172 5.18 -17.28 -7.35
C ARG A 172 6.21 -16.74 -8.34
N VAL A 173 7.45 -17.24 -8.33
CA VAL A 173 8.55 -16.68 -9.13
C VAL A 173 9.13 -17.72 -10.09
N THR A 174 9.19 -17.34 -11.37
CA THR A 174 9.83 -18.12 -12.45
C THR A 174 11.09 -17.42 -12.93
N LEU A 175 12.18 -18.17 -13.06
CA LEU A 175 13.50 -17.72 -13.51
C LEU A 175 13.76 -18.08 -14.98
N ASP A 176 14.09 -17.09 -15.79
CA ASP A 176 14.77 -17.24 -17.07
C ASP A 176 16.24 -16.76 -16.91
N ASP A 177 17.15 -17.67 -16.55
CA ASP A 177 18.49 -17.30 -16.07
C ASP A 177 19.39 -16.71 -17.16
N GLU A 178 19.13 -16.98 -18.43
CA GLU A 178 19.82 -16.33 -19.54
C GLU A 178 19.70 -14.81 -19.50
N ARG A 179 18.60 -14.28 -18.96
CA ARG A 179 18.38 -12.84 -18.86
C ARG A 179 19.08 -12.26 -17.63
N CYS A 180 19.55 -13.09 -16.69
CA CYS A 180 20.15 -12.65 -15.44
C CYS A 180 21.54 -12.04 -15.69
N ILE A 181 21.73 -10.81 -15.21
CA ILE A 181 23.00 -10.08 -15.29
C ILE A 181 23.84 -10.18 -14.01
N LEU A 182 23.53 -11.16 -13.14
CA LEU A 182 24.31 -11.47 -11.91
C LEU A 182 24.50 -10.26 -10.96
N CYS A 183 23.53 -9.35 -10.92
CA CYS A 183 23.60 -8.12 -10.12
C CYS A 183 23.41 -8.32 -8.60
N SER A 184 23.10 -9.56 -8.17
CA SER A 184 22.86 -10.01 -6.79
C SER A 184 21.77 -9.27 -5.99
N ARG A 185 20.91 -8.46 -6.62
CA ARG A 185 19.81 -7.76 -5.91
C ARG A 185 18.85 -8.74 -5.23
N CYS A 186 18.42 -9.78 -5.93
CA CYS A 186 17.51 -10.80 -5.40
C CYS A 186 18.12 -11.57 -4.22
N VAL A 187 19.38 -11.99 -4.34
CA VAL A 187 20.14 -12.67 -3.28
C VAL A 187 20.22 -11.82 -2.02
N ARG A 188 20.64 -10.55 -2.16
CA ARG A 188 20.72 -9.61 -1.03
C ARG A 188 19.37 -9.32 -0.40
N PHE A 189 18.34 -9.10 -1.21
CA PHE A 189 16.99 -8.89 -0.70
C PHE A 189 16.51 -10.09 0.14
N SER A 190 16.69 -11.30 -0.39
CA SER A 190 16.29 -12.53 0.29
C SER A 190 16.95 -12.64 1.65
N LYS A 191 18.26 -12.37 1.72
CA LYS A 191 19.06 -12.44 2.95
C LYS A 191 18.79 -11.31 3.94
N GLU A 192 18.83 -10.06 3.47
CA GLU A 192 18.86 -8.85 4.31
C GLU A 192 17.46 -8.43 4.76
N ILE A 193 16.48 -8.49 3.85
CA ILE A 193 15.14 -7.94 4.07
C ILE A 193 14.14 -9.06 4.39
N ALA A 194 14.02 -10.05 3.50
CA ALA A 194 13.10 -11.18 3.72
C ALA A 194 13.56 -12.12 4.85
N ARG A 195 14.82 -11.99 5.30
CA ARG A 195 15.47 -12.82 6.33
C ARG A 195 15.40 -14.32 6.01
N ASP A 196 15.45 -14.62 4.73
CA ASP A 196 15.34 -15.95 4.16
C ASP A 196 16.44 -16.14 3.10
N ASP A 197 17.64 -16.55 3.53
CA ASP A 197 18.82 -16.72 2.67
C ASP A 197 18.69 -17.99 1.80
N VAL A 198 17.80 -17.94 0.79
CA VAL A 198 17.46 -19.09 -0.07
C VAL A 198 18.04 -19.00 -1.48
N LEU A 199 18.39 -17.80 -1.95
CA LEU A 199 18.93 -17.58 -3.30
C LEU A 199 20.45 -17.46 -3.27
N GLY A 200 21.13 -18.05 -4.25
CA GLY A 200 22.58 -17.94 -4.39
C GLY A 200 23.05 -18.10 -5.84
N PHE A 201 24.30 -17.74 -6.09
CA PHE A 201 24.98 -18.08 -7.34
C PHE A 201 25.78 -19.36 -7.14
N VAL A 202 25.66 -20.27 -8.10
CA VAL A 202 26.54 -21.44 -8.23
C VAL A 202 27.42 -21.27 -9.47
N ASP A 203 28.44 -22.11 -9.60
CA ASP A 203 29.48 -22.04 -10.62
C ASP A 203 30.29 -20.74 -10.62
N ARG A 204 31.16 -20.56 -11.62
CA ARG A 204 32.09 -19.42 -11.70
C ARG A 204 32.23 -18.88 -13.13
N GLY A 205 32.53 -17.59 -13.25
CA GLY A 205 32.75 -16.93 -14.53
C GLY A 205 31.46 -16.80 -15.35
N SER A 206 31.55 -16.97 -16.67
CA SER A 206 30.40 -16.85 -17.58
C SER A 206 29.31 -17.90 -17.36
N TYR A 207 29.63 -19.00 -16.66
CA TYR A 207 28.72 -20.09 -16.34
C TYR A 207 28.00 -19.92 -15.00
N SER A 208 28.21 -18.83 -14.27
CA SER A 208 27.49 -18.60 -13.02
C SER A 208 25.98 -18.53 -13.24
N THR A 209 25.23 -19.31 -12.46
CA THR A 209 23.76 -19.41 -12.54
C THR A 209 23.12 -19.04 -11.21
N LEU A 210 21.94 -18.40 -11.27
CA LEU A 210 21.13 -18.15 -10.09
C LEU A 210 20.30 -19.40 -9.76
N THR A 211 20.31 -19.82 -8.51
CA THR A 211 19.51 -20.97 -8.05
C THR A 211 19.04 -20.80 -6.61
N CYS A 212 18.13 -21.67 -6.20
CA CYS A 212 17.77 -21.85 -4.79
C CYS A 212 18.74 -22.82 -4.10
N TYR A 213 18.92 -22.67 -2.80
CA TYR A 213 19.63 -23.65 -1.99
C TYR A 213 18.96 -25.04 -2.13
N PRO A 214 19.73 -26.15 -2.25
CA PRO A 214 19.17 -27.47 -2.44
C PRO A 214 18.09 -27.83 -1.41
N GLY A 215 16.92 -28.28 -1.89
CA GLY A 215 15.79 -28.66 -1.04
C GLY A 215 14.94 -27.49 -0.51
N ARG A 216 15.24 -26.24 -0.93
CA ARG A 216 14.47 -25.06 -0.54
C ARG A 216 13.87 -24.36 -1.76
N GLU A 217 12.75 -23.68 -1.54
CA GLU A 217 12.08 -22.86 -2.56
C GLU A 217 11.98 -21.40 -2.08
N LEU A 218 11.96 -20.46 -3.02
CA LEU A 218 11.64 -19.06 -2.77
C LEU A 218 10.13 -18.91 -2.48
N ALA A 219 9.73 -19.29 -1.27
CA ALA A 219 8.33 -19.39 -0.87
C ALA A 219 7.91 -18.39 0.23
N ASN A 220 8.84 -17.62 0.80
CA ASN A 220 8.55 -16.59 1.80
C ASN A 220 7.54 -15.54 1.28
N ASN A 221 6.85 -14.86 2.21
CA ASN A 221 5.79 -13.87 1.90
C ASN A 221 6.31 -12.57 1.27
N TYR A 222 7.55 -12.53 0.79
CA TYR A 222 8.17 -11.37 0.16
C TYR A 222 8.85 -11.71 -1.17
N SER A 223 8.64 -12.92 -1.70
CA SER A 223 9.32 -13.42 -2.89
C SER A 223 9.13 -12.54 -4.13
N LEU A 224 7.95 -11.94 -4.34
CA LEU A 224 7.67 -11.13 -5.52
C LEU A 224 8.40 -9.77 -5.50
N ASN A 225 8.89 -9.30 -4.36
CA ASN A 225 9.78 -8.14 -4.34
C ASN A 225 11.08 -8.42 -5.10
N THR A 226 11.50 -9.69 -5.23
CA THR A 226 12.66 -10.06 -6.07
C THR A 226 12.39 -9.82 -7.55
N VAL A 227 11.12 -9.89 -7.99
CA VAL A 227 10.68 -9.54 -9.35
C VAL A 227 10.76 -8.03 -9.54
N ASP A 228 10.22 -7.25 -8.60
CA ASP A 228 10.21 -5.78 -8.70
C ASP A 228 11.62 -5.17 -8.74
N ILE A 229 12.55 -5.70 -7.94
CA ILE A 229 13.93 -5.18 -7.91
C ILE A 229 14.81 -5.72 -9.03
N CYS A 230 14.37 -6.77 -9.74
CA CYS A 230 15.15 -7.34 -10.83
C CYS A 230 15.25 -6.31 -11.96
N PRO A 231 16.46 -5.83 -12.32
CA PRO A 231 16.59 -4.80 -13.35
C PRO A 231 16.34 -5.32 -14.77
N VAL A 232 16.11 -6.63 -14.90
CA VAL A 232 15.98 -7.41 -16.14
C VAL A 232 14.84 -8.40 -15.98
N GLY A 233 14.33 -8.95 -17.09
CA GLY A 233 13.25 -9.94 -17.04
C GLY A 233 13.70 -11.36 -16.72
N ALA A 234 14.66 -11.52 -15.81
CA ALA A 234 15.14 -12.82 -15.36
C ALA A 234 14.20 -13.44 -14.33
N LEU A 235 13.82 -12.68 -13.30
CA LEU A 235 12.81 -13.09 -12.33
C LEU A 235 11.48 -12.48 -12.74
N THR A 236 10.48 -13.32 -12.98
CA THR A 236 9.14 -12.88 -13.41
C THR A 236 8.08 -13.50 -12.51
N SER A 237 6.98 -12.76 -12.29
CA SER A 237 5.81 -13.29 -11.59
C SER A 237 5.18 -14.39 -12.44
N THR A 238 5.04 -15.57 -11.85
CA THR A 238 4.45 -16.75 -12.52
C THR A 238 2.98 -16.49 -12.88
N ASP A 239 2.28 -15.67 -12.09
CA ASP A 239 0.89 -15.31 -12.34
C ASP A 239 0.75 -14.24 -13.43
N PHE A 240 1.63 -13.24 -13.50
CA PHE A 240 1.46 -12.12 -14.45
C PHE A 240 2.10 -12.36 -15.83
N ARG A 241 3.19 -13.14 -15.86
CA ARG A 241 3.99 -13.43 -17.06
C ARG A 241 3.12 -13.72 -18.27
N PHE A 242 3.35 -12.97 -19.35
CA PHE A 242 2.71 -13.11 -20.67
C PHE A 242 1.21 -12.79 -20.72
N LYS A 243 0.59 -12.30 -19.64
CA LYS A 243 -0.83 -11.88 -19.66
C LYS A 243 -1.04 -10.51 -20.31
N MET A 244 -0.14 -9.56 -20.09
CA MET A 244 -0.26 -8.19 -20.60
C MET A 244 1.10 -7.49 -20.68
N ARG A 245 1.25 -6.51 -21.58
CA ARG A 245 2.43 -5.63 -21.60
C ARG A 245 2.17 -4.36 -20.80
N VAL A 246 3.20 -3.88 -20.12
CA VAL A 246 3.08 -2.81 -19.13
C VAL A 246 2.68 -1.46 -19.69
N TRP A 247 3.05 -1.14 -20.94
CA TRP A 247 2.62 0.09 -21.61
C TRP A 247 1.13 0.15 -21.93
N PHE A 248 0.40 -0.97 -21.84
CA PHE A 248 -1.05 -0.99 -21.95
C PHE A 248 -1.79 -0.84 -20.62
N LEU A 249 -1.08 -0.99 -19.50
CA LEU A 249 -1.70 -0.99 -18.18
C LEU A 249 -1.82 0.44 -17.65
N LYS A 250 -3.00 0.76 -17.13
CA LYS A 250 -3.23 1.97 -16.34
C LYS A 250 -2.72 1.73 -14.92
N GLN A 251 -1.98 2.72 -14.40
CA GLN A 251 -1.53 2.73 -13.01
C GLN A 251 -2.51 3.52 -12.15
N THR A 252 -2.90 2.96 -11.00
CA THR A 252 -3.72 3.65 -9.99
C THR A 252 -3.10 3.48 -8.61
N ASN A 253 -2.86 4.58 -7.91
CA ASN A 253 -2.33 4.55 -6.54
C ASN A 253 -3.39 4.01 -5.58
N SER A 254 -3.00 3.04 -4.76
CA SER A 254 -3.85 2.43 -3.75
C SER A 254 -3.04 2.10 -2.48
N ILE A 255 -3.68 1.44 -1.54
CA ILE A 255 -3.13 1.02 -0.25
C ILE A 255 -3.42 -0.48 -0.06
N ASP A 256 -2.47 -1.19 0.52
CA ASP A 256 -2.64 -2.58 0.93
C ASP A 256 -3.63 -2.70 2.09
N THR A 257 -4.65 -3.55 1.93
CA THR A 257 -5.68 -3.78 2.96
C THR A 257 -5.48 -5.06 3.77
N GLU A 258 -4.33 -5.71 3.64
CA GLU A 258 -4.03 -6.95 4.37
C GLU A 258 -3.89 -6.74 5.89
N SER A 259 -3.31 -5.61 6.32
CA SER A 259 -3.01 -5.34 7.72
C SER A 259 -2.93 -3.84 8.01
N SER A 260 -2.81 -3.48 9.30
CA SER A 260 -2.73 -2.09 9.75
C SER A 260 -1.48 -1.33 9.30
N VAL A 261 -0.51 -1.99 8.64
CA VAL A 261 0.67 -1.31 8.07
C VAL A 261 0.30 -0.30 6.99
N GLY A 262 -0.68 -0.63 6.14
CA GLY A 262 -1.12 0.25 5.05
C GLY A 262 -0.03 0.55 4.02
N ALA A 263 0.66 -0.49 3.53
CA ALA A 263 1.72 -0.33 2.53
C ALA A 263 1.20 0.38 1.26
N ASN A 264 1.97 1.32 0.71
CA ASN A 264 1.57 2.03 -0.50
C ASN A 264 1.71 1.11 -1.72
N THR A 265 0.71 1.09 -2.59
CA THR A 265 0.67 0.20 -3.76
C THR A 265 0.31 0.93 -5.04
N VAL A 266 0.64 0.31 -6.18
CA VAL A 266 0.15 0.65 -7.51
C VAL A 266 -0.64 -0.54 -8.04
N VAL A 267 -1.89 -0.30 -8.38
CA VAL A 267 -2.78 -1.26 -9.04
C VAL A 267 -2.65 -1.08 -10.54
N TRP A 268 -2.35 -2.16 -11.25
CA TRP A 268 -2.21 -2.17 -12.70
C TRP A 268 -3.43 -2.82 -13.33
N SER A 269 -4.23 -2.02 -14.03
CA SER A 269 -5.49 -2.46 -14.62
C SER A 269 -5.61 -2.09 -16.10
N ARG A 270 -6.44 -2.83 -16.83
CA ARG A 270 -6.84 -2.51 -18.20
C ARG A 270 -8.24 -3.07 -18.45
N GLU A 271 -9.10 -2.28 -19.09
CA GLU A 271 -10.45 -2.70 -19.50
C GLU A 271 -11.27 -3.30 -18.34
N GLY A 272 -11.14 -2.71 -17.14
CA GLY A 272 -11.84 -3.15 -15.94
C GLY A 272 -11.27 -4.38 -15.24
N VAL A 273 -10.18 -4.97 -15.77
CA VAL A 273 -9.49 -6.12 -15.15
C VAL A 273 -8.20 -5.67 -14.49
N ILE A 274 -7.96 -6.12 -13.26
CA ILE A 274 -6.68 -5.94 -12.56
C ILE A 274 -5.76 -7.11 -12.89
N TYR A 275 -4.53 -6.81 -13.31
CA TYR A 275 -3.55 -7.83 -13.71
C TYR A 275 -2.48 -8.07 -12.64
N ARG A 276 -2.06 -7.03 -11.93
CA ARG A 276 -1.06 -7.12 -10.85
C ARG A 276 -1.14 -5.93 -9.90
N ILE A 277 -0.58 -6.11 -8.71
CA ILE A 277 -0.29 -5.04 -7.75
C ILE A 277 1.22 -5.02 -7.50
N THR A 278 1.82 -3.83 -7.51
CA THR A 278 3.23 -3.60 -7.18
C THR A 278 3.36 -2.59 -6.03
N PRO A 279 4.48 -2.60 -5.28
CA PRO A 279 4.73 -1.60 -4.25
C PRO A 279 4.89 -0.21 -4.88
N ARG A 280 4.43 0.80 -4.16
CA ARG A 280 4.73 2.22 -4.41
C ARG A 280 5.67 2.69 -3.32
N ARG A 281 6.72 3.44 -3.68
CA ARG A 281 7.74 3.84 -2.71
C ARG A 281 7.17 4.80 -1.66
N ASN A 282 7.29 4.44 -0.38
CA ASN A 282 7.03 5.32 0.76
C ASN A 282 8.00 4.98 1.89
N ASP A 283 9.07 5.76 2.00
CA ASP A 283 10.17 5.55 2.95
C ASP A 283 9.77 5.70 4.43
N ALA A 284 8.54 6.17 4.71
CA ALA A 284 7.99 6.22 6.06
C ALA A 284 7.12 5.00 6.42
N VAL A 285 6.73 4.17 5.44
CA VAL A 285 5.78 3.06 5.64
C VAL A 285 6.37 1.73 5.17
N ASN A 286 6.55 1.55 3.86
CA ASN A 286 6.91 0.27 3.27
C ASN A 286 8.24 0.29 2.51
N ASP A 287 8.96 1.41 2.52
CA ASP A 287 10.10 1.66 1.63
C ASP A 287 9.71 1.38 0.17
N THR A 288 10.12 0.25 -0.39
CA THR A 288 9.79 -0.21 -1.74
C THR A 288 9.23 -1.63 -1.74
N TRP A 289 8.82 -2.13 -0.58
CA TRP A 289 8.46 -3.53 -0.34
C TRP A 289 6.96 -3.70 -0.18
N MET A 290 6.48 -4.92 -0.40
CA MET A 290 5.10 -5.33 -0.16
C MET A 290 5.04 -6.85 0.06
N THR A 291 4.10 -7.31 0.88
CA THR A 291 3.83 -8.73 1.09
C THR A 291 3.31 -9.40 -0.19
N ASP A 292 3.58 -10.69 -0.35
CA ASP A 292 3.05 -11.47 -1.47
C ASP A 292 1.55 -11.71 -1.31
N SER A 293 1.07 -11.92 -0.09
CA SER A 293 -0.34 -12.05 0.24
C SER A 293 -1.13 -10.77 -0.06
N GLY A 294 -0.60 -9.59 0.27
CA GLY A 294 -1.17 -8.29 -0.12
C GLY A 294 -1.31 -8.12 -1.64
N ARG A 295 -0.34 -8.64 -2.43
CA ARG A 295 -0.41 -8.61 -3.90
C ARG A 295 -1.52 -9.48 -4.49
N LEU A 296 -2.04 -10.46 -3.74
CA LEU A 296 -3.09 -11.36 -4.20
C LEU A 296 -4.49 -10.84 -3.87
N LEU A 297 -4.62 -9.75 -3.11
CA LEU A 297 -5.91 -9.18 -2.71
C LEU A 297 -6.78 -8.78 -3.90
N TYR A 298 -6.20 -8.40 -5.05
CA TYR A 298 -7.01 -8.06 -6.23
C TYR A 298 -7.85 -9.22 -6.75
N LYS A 299 -7.49 -10.47 -6.44
CA LYS A 299 -8.25 -11.65 -6.85
C LYS A 299 -9.67 -11.66 -6.29
N GLN A 300 -9.90 -10.98 -5.16
CA GLN A 300 -11.24 -10.81 -4.59
C GLN A 300 -12.19 -10.07 -5.54
N VAL A 301 -11.67 -9.18 -6.41
CA VAL A 301 -12.51 -8.42 -7.35
C VAL A 301 -13.23 -9.36 -8.33
N ALA A 302 -12.55 -10.42 -8.76
CA ALA A 302 -13.08 -11.42 -9.69
C ALA A 302 -13.53 -12.72 -9.00
N ALA A 303 -13.72 -12.71 -7.68
CA ALA A 303 -14.15 -13.90 -6.96
C ALA A 303 -15.61 -14.27 -7.33
N GLU A 304 -15.89 -15.57 -7.40
CA GLU A 304 -17.22 -16.08 -7.80
C GLU A 304 -18.30 -15.77 -6.77
N ASN A 305 -17.93 -15.58 -5.49
CA ASN A 305 -18.85 -15.26 -4.41
C ASN A 305 -19.09 -13.75 -4.25
N ARG A 306 -18.79 -12.91 -5.26
CA ARG A 306 -19.13 -11.48 -5.24
C ARG A 306 -20.65 -11.28 -5.22
N LEU A 307 -21.13 -10.40 -4.35
CA LEU A 307 -22.56 -10.06 -4.27
C LEU A 307 -22.93 -9.06 -5.37
N SER A 308 -24.10 -9.26 -5.97
CA SER A 308 -24.73 -8.35 -6.93
C SER A 308 -26.25 -8.46 -6.81
N SER A 309 -26.97 -7.37 -7.06
CA SER A 309 -28.44 -7.37 -7.04
C SER A 309 -29.01 -6.75 -8.31
N SER A 310 -30.10 -7.33 -8.83
CA SER A 310 -30.91 -6.71 -9.89
C SER A 310 -31.96 -5.74 -9.34
N THR A 311 -32.23 -5.79 -8.04
CA THR A 311 -33.18 -4.89 -7.37
C THR A 311 -32.57 -3.49 -7.27
N PRO A 312 -33.32 -2.42 -7.64
CA PRO A 312 -32.84 -1.05 -7.48
C PRO A 312 -32.41 -0.73 -6.05
N LEU A 313 -31.34 0.05 -5.91
CA LEU A 313 -30.82 0.43 -4.59
C LEU A 313 -31.87 1.08 -3.70
N ASP A 314 -32.74 1.92 -4.26
CA ASP A 314 -33.78 2.62 -3.50
C ASP A 314 -34.79 1.65 -2.86
N ASP A 315 -35.13 0.57 -3.54
CA ASP A 315 -36.01 -0.47 -3.02
C ASP A 315 -35.33 -1.27 -1.90
N LEU A 316 -34.04 -1.61 -2.08
CA LEU A 316 -33.25 -2.29 -1.04
C LEU A 316 -33.10 -1.42 0.21
N VAL A 317 -32.84 -0.12 0.03
CA VAL A 317 -32.76 0.87 1.11
C VAL A 317 -34.10 1.01 1.80
N ALA A 318 -35.22 1.04 1.06
CA ALA A 318 -36.55 1.10 1.64
C ALA A 318 -36.88 -0.16 2.46
N GLN A 319 -36.51 -1.35 1.98
CA GLN A 319 -36.67 -2.61 2.73
C GLN A 319 -35.83 -2.62 4.01
N ALA A 320 -34.57 -2.18 3.93
CA ALA A 320 -33.68 -2.04 5.07
C ALA A 320 -34.22 -1.04 6.10
N ALA A 321 -34.64 0.16 5.65
CA ALA A 321 -35.24 1.18 6.50
C ALA A 321 -36.54 0.69 7.15
N GLY A 322 -37.36 -0.09 6.44
CA GLY A 322 -38.56 -0.71 7.00
C GLY A 322 -38.27 -1.78 8.06
N LEU A 323 -37.16 -2.51 7.97
CA LEU A 323 -36.70 -3.41 9.05
C LEU A 323 -36.20 -2.62 10.26
N VAL A 324 -35.41 -1.57 10.01
CA VAL A 324 -34.91 -0.67 11.06
C VAL A 324 -36.08 0.00 11.81
N ALA A 325 -37.07 0.55 11.11
CA ALA A 325 -38.23 1.20 11.72
C ALA A 325 -39.05 0.24 12.61
N ARG A 326 -39.17 -1.03 12.21
CA ARG A 326 -39.82 -2.08 13.02
C ARG A 326 -39.05 -2.40 14.30
N ALA A 327 -37.72 -2.29 14.27
CA ALA A 327 -36.86 -2.52 15.42
C ALA A 327 -36.85 -1.35 16.42
N SER A 328 -37.08 -0.13 15.91
CA SER A 328 -37.14 1.11 16.71
C SER A 328 -38.50 1.33 17.41
N SER A 329 -39.50 0.47 17.17
CA SER A 329 -40.73 0.46 17.95
C SER A 329 -40.42 0.02 19.39
N PRO A 330 -41.00 0.66 20.43
CA PRO A 330 -40.76 0.27 21.82
C PRO A 330 -40.93 -1.23 21.99
N CYS A 331 -40.04 -1.84 22.76
CA CYS A 331 -40.25 -3.21 23.18
C CYS A 331 -41.53 -3.20 24.02
N ASP A 332 -42.62 -3.79 23.52
CA ASP A 332 -43.75 -4.13 24.37
C ASP A 332 -43.21 -5.08 25.45
N ASP A 333 -43.07 -4.57 26.67
CA ASP A 333 -42.95 -5.37 27.89
C ASP A 333 -44.28 -6.13 28.08
N ALA A 334 -44.51 -7.13 27.25
CA ALA A 334 -45.64 -8.01 27.34
C ALA A 334 -45.23 -9.29 28.09
N ALA A 335 -45.19 -9.20 29.43
CA ALA A 335 -45.93 -10.11 30.33
C ALA A 335 -45.48 -9.98 31.80
N GLY A 336 -46.31 -9.31 32.61
CA GLY A 336 -46.56 -9.66 34.01
C GLY A 336 -45.54 -9.19 35.06
N VAL A 337 -45.85 -8.09 35.74
CA VAL A 337 -46.25 -8.05 37.17
C VAL A 337 -46.54 -6.58 37.49
N ALA A 338 -47.83 -6.29 37.73
CA ALA A 338 -48.24 -5.06 38.36
C ALA A 338 -47.60 -4.93 39.75
N SER A 339 -47.26 -3.71 40.15
CA SER A 339 -46.76 -3.30 41.47
C SER A 339 -45.30 -3.66 41.81
N SER A 340 -44.38 -2.74 41.49
CA SER A 340 -43.51 -2.16 42.53
C SER A 340 -42.90 -0.84 42.08
N SER A 341 -43.07 0.19 42.91
CA SER A 341 -42.49 1.52 42.79
C SER A 341 -40.99 1.46 43.12
N ASN A 342 -40.13 1.29 42.11
CA ASN A 342 -38.70 1.59 42.25
C ASN A 342 -38.08 1.91 40.88
N PRO A 343 -37.73 3.17 40.57
CA PRO A 343 -37.03 3.51 39.34
C PRO A 343 -35.55 3.13 39.50
N ARG A 344 -35.22 1.84 39.37
CA ARG A 344 -33.85 1.44 39.06
C ARG A 344 -33.62 1.73 37.59
N ALA A 345 -32.60 2.54 37.30
CA ALA A 345 -32.14 2.89 35.97
C ALA A 345 -31.97 1.62 35.09
N GLY A 346 -33.01 1.29 34.33
CA GLY A 346 -32.94 0.27 33.29
C GLY A 346 -32.17 0.84 32.11
N SER A 347 -31.15 0.10 31.64
CA SER A 347 -30.50 0.42 30.38
C SER A 347 -31.54 0.46 29.25
N PRO A 348 -31.48 1.43 28.33
CA PRO A 348 -32.41 1.51 27.20
C PRO A 348 -32.36 0.21 26.39
N CYS A 349 -33.53 -0.40 26.17
CA CYS A 349 -33.69 -1.55 25.31
C CYS A 349 -33.49 -1.11 23.85
N HIS A 350 -32.32 -1.37 23.27
CA HIS A 350 -32.04 -1.09 21.87
C HIS A 350 -32.42 -2.31 21.02
N GLY A 351 -33.61 -2.29 20.42
CA GLY A 351 -34.06 -3.34 19.48
C GLY A 351 -33.17 -3.50 18.23
N LEU A 352 -32.20 -2.61 18.04
CA LEU A 352 -31.30 -2.51 16.90
C LEU A 352 -29.84 -2.38 17.36
N ALA A 353 -28.93 -3.13 16.74
CA ALA A 353 -27.48 -2.95 16.91
C ALA A 353 -26.77 -2.85 15.57
N LEU A 354 -25.66 -2.10 15.54
CA LEU A 354 -24.81 -1.91 14.36
C LEU A 354 -23.52 -2.70 14.54
N VAL A 355 -23.17 -3.54 13.55
CA VAL A 355 -21.84 -4.14 13.44
C VAL A 355 -21.10 -3.45 12.31
N ALA A 356 -20.15 -2.59 12.67
CA ALA A 356 -19.28 -1.91 11.71
C ALA A 356 -18.01 -2.72 11.43
N SER A 357 -17.19 -2.29 10.46
CA SER A 357 -15.93 -2.96 10.10
C SER A 357 -14.69 -2.10 10.34
N THR A 358 -13.63 -2.72 10.85
CA THR A 358 -12.27 -2.15 10.87
C THR A 358 -11.62 -2.13 9.48
N ARG A 359 -12.23 -2.78 8.48
CA ARG A 359 -11.81 -2.78 7.07
C ARG A 359 -12.47 -1.68 6.24
N SER A 360 -13.50 -1.01 6.79
CA SER A 360 -14.15 0.14 6.15
C SER A 360 -13.25 1.35 6.09
N SER A 361 -13.43 2.19 5.08
CA SER A 361 -12.72 3.47 4.95
C SER A 361 -13.06 4.44 6.09
N VAL A 362 -12.24 5.47 6.30
CA VAL A 362 -12.50 6.50 7.31
C VAL A 362 -13.85 7.18 7.06
N GLU A 363 -14.17 7.43 5.79
CA GLU A 363 -15.43 8.04 5.37
C GLU A 363 -16.63 7.12 5.65
N GLU A 364 -16.51 5.81 5.41
CA GLU A 364 -17.53 4.81 5.76
C GLU A 364 -17.74 4.71 7.27
N GLN A 365 -16.66 4.69 8.06
CA GLN A 365 -16.73 4.62 9.52
C GLN A 365 -17.38 5.88 10.11
N TYR A 366 -17.12 7.05 9.52
CA TYR A 366 -17.80 8.29 9.88
C TYR A 366 -19.31 8.24 9.61
N LEU A 367 -19.72 7.75 8.43
CA LEU A 367 -21.14 7.57 8.12
C LEU A 367 -21.80 6.51 9.01
N ALA A 368 -21.10 5.44 9.37
CA ALA A 368 -21.58 4.44 10.32
C ALA A 368 -21.84 5.06 11.71
N LYS A 369 -20.98 5.98 12.17
CA LYS A 369 -21.18 6.74 13.42
C LYS A 369 -22.41 7.64 13.33
N LYS A 370 -22.58 8.37 12.22
CA LYS A 370 -23.77 9.20 11.97
C LYS A 370 -25.05 8.37 11.97
N LEU A 371 -25.00 7.18 11.37
CA LEU A 371 -26.11 6.26 11.33
C LEU A 371 -26.49 5.76 12.73
N SER A 372 -25.51 5.35 13.55
CA SER A 372 -25.77 5.00 14.96
C SER A 372 -26.45 6.14 15.73
N ALA A 373 -25.99 7.38 15.56
CA ALA A 373 -26.57 8.55 16.20
C ALA A 373 -28.02 8.81 15.75
N ALA A 374 -28.30 8.73 14.43
CA ALA A 374 -29.65 8.87 13.88
C ALA A 374 -30.61 7.78 14.36
N LEU A 375 -30.08 6.61 14.72
CA LEU A 375 -30.83 5.47 15.24
C LEU A 375 -30.96 5.50 16.77
N GLY A 376 -30.88 6.67 17.39
CA GLY A 376 -31.02 6.84 18.84
C GLY A 376 -29.81 6.31 19.63
N ASN A 377 -28.60 6.49 19.09
CA ASN A 377 -27.35 5.96 19.64
C ASN A 377 -27.34 4.43 19.76
N ALA A 378 -27.75 3.75 18.68
CA ALA A 378 -27.72 2.30 18.63
C ALA A 378 -26.31 1.75 18.94
N PRO A 379 -26.17 0.70 19.76
CA PRO A 379 -24.88 0.16 20.15
C PRO A 379 -24.09 -0.29 18.92
N VAL A 380 -22.84 0.18 18.85
CA VAL A 380 -21.90 -0.17 17.78
C VAL A 380 -20.94 -1.24 18.27
N HIS A 381 -20.92 -2.35 17.56
CA HIS A 381 -19.98 -3.45 17.75
C HIS A 381 -18.99 -3.47 16.58
N LEU A 382 -17.73 -3.73 16.89
CA LEU A 382 -16.65 -3.72 15.92
C LEU A 382 -15.76 -4.94 16.20
N PRO A 383 -15.63 -5.92 15.29
CA PRO A 383 -14.74 -7.05 15.50
C PRO A 383 -13.29 -6.67 15.21
N ALA A 384 -12.37 -7.17 16.04
CA ALA A 384 -10.94 -7.09 15.77
C ALA A 384 -10.49 -8.28 14.93
N HIS A 385 -9.74 -8.02 13.85
CA HIS A 385 -9.12 -9.06 13.05
C HIS A 385 -7.66 -9.18 13.46
N LEU A 386 -7.31 -10.19 14.26
CA LEU A 386 -5.95 -10.37 14.78
C LEU A 386 -5.27 -11.59 14.16
N GLY A 387 -3.95 -11.52 14.00
CA GLY A 387 -3.09 -12.62 13.57
C GLY A 387 -1.65 -12.41 14.00
N GLU A 388 -0.74 -13.26 13.54
CA GLU A 388 0.69 -13.12 13.87
C GLU A 388 1.36 -12.06 13.00
N GLY A 389 2.13 -11.15 13.60
CA GLY A 389 2.94 -10.19 12.85
C GLY A 389 4.29 -10.79 12.44
N ASP A 390 4.87 -10.32 11.34
CA ASP A 390 6.17 -10.81 10.83
C ASP A 390 7.36 -9.89 11.13
N GLY A 391 7.10 -8.75 11.79
CA GLY A 391 8.11 -7.76 12.12
C GLY A 391 8.64 -6.94 10.94
N ILE A 392 8.03 -7.06 9.76
CA ILE A 392 8.40 -6.35 8.53
C ILE A 392 7.22 -5.49 8.05
N LEU A 393 6.27 -6.06 7.30
CA LEU A 393 5.10 -5.37 6.73
C LEU A 393 3.78 -6.09 7.00
N LEU A 394 3.80 -7.21 7.72
CA LEU A 394 2.60 -7.90 8.16
C LEU A 394 2.37 -7.61 9.65
N SER A 395 1.36 -6.79 9.93
CA SER A 395 0.99 -6.45 11.30
C SER A 395 0.13 -7.53 11.96
N ALA A 396 0.12 -7.54 13.30
CA ALA A 396 -0.79 -8.38 14.08
C ALA A 396 -2.25 -7.93 13.92
N ASP A 397 -2.50 -6.64 13.76
CA ASP A 397 -3.82 -6.13 13.37
C ASP A 397 -4.00 -6.31 11.85
N ARG A 398 -4.93 -7.19 11.48
CA ARG A 398 -5.28 -7.59 10.11
C ARG A 398 -6.36 -6.71 9.50
N ALA A 399 -6.61 -5.55 10.09
CA ALA A 399 -7.48 -4.54 9.54
C ALA A 399 -6.70 -3.26 9.18
N PRO A 400 -6.95 -2.68 8.00
CA PRO A 400 -6.24 -1.49 7.54
C PRO A 400 -6.61 -0.21 8.30
N ASN A 401 -7.73 -0.20 9.04
CA ASN A 401 -8.34 1.04 9.51
C ASN A 401 -8.93 0.99 10.93
N THR A 402 -8.35 0.20 11.82
CA THR A 402 -8.73 0.19 13.25
C THR A 402 -8.56 1.58 13.89
N ARG A 403 -7.48 2.29 13.56
CA ARG A 403 -7.25 3.67 14.03
C ARG A 403 -8.22 4.67 13.42
N GLY A 404 -8.74 4.40 12.22
CA GLY A 404 -9.85 5.17 11.64
C GLY A 404 -11.08 5.18 12.56
N ALA A 405 -11.42 4.03 13.16
CA ALA A 405 -12.60 3.92 14.01
C ALA A 405 -12.44 4.72 15.32
N LEU A 406 -11.20 4.82 15.83
CA LEU A 406 -10.84 5.66 16.97
C LEU A 406 -10.89 7.16 16.62
N VAL A 407 -10.28 7.54 15.49
CA VAL A 407 -10.18 8.95 15.06
C VAL A 407 -11.55 9.53 14.70
N THR A 408 -12.40 8.75 14.03
CA THR A 408 -13.80 9.15 13.74
C THR A 408 -14.66 9.17 15.01
N GLY A 409 -14.19 8.55 16.10
CA GLY A 409 -14.95 8.36 17.34
C GLY A 409 -16.11 7.38 17.17
N LEU A 410 -16.02 6.44 16.23
CA LEU A 410 -16.94 5.31 16.09
C LEU A 410 -16.82 4.37 17.30
N VAL A 411 -15.59 4.21 17.82
CA VAL A 411 -15.30 3.49 19.06
C VAL A 411 -14.34 4.30 19.93
N ALA A 412 -14.43 4.12 21.25
CA ALA A 412 -13.53 4.76 22.22
C ALA A 412 -12.42 3.82 22.72
N THR A 413 -12.64 2.51 22.62
CA THR A 413 -11.70 1.46 23.05
C THR A 413 -11.38 0.52 21.89
N LEU A 414 -10.29 -0.23 22.02
CA LEU A 414 -9.92 -1.20 20.99
C LEU A 414 -10.94 -2.34 20.92
N PRO A 415 -11.32 -2.77 19.70
CA PRO A 415 -12.26 -3.86 19.52
C PRO A 415 -11.71 -5.19 20.03
N ALA A 416 -12.61 -6.09 20.45
CA ALA A 416 -12.27 -7.47 20.76
C ALA A 416 -12.51 -8.37 19.53
N PRO A 417 -11.78 -9.49 19.37
CA PRO A 417 -12.02 -10.41 18.25
C PRO A 417 -13.40 -11.06 18.26
N LYS A 418 -13.91 -11.35 19.46
CA LYS A 418 -15.22 -11.99 19.65
C LYS A 418 -16.26 -10.98 20.13
N LEU A 419 -17.43 -11.01 19.53
CA LEU A 419 -18.56 -10.14 19.87
C LEU A 419 -19.43 -10.76 20.98
N ALA A 420 -18.82 -11.09 22.12
CA ALA A 420 -19.48 -11.80 23.22
C ALA A 420 -20.65 -11.01 23.84
N SER A 421 -20.51 -9.67 23.95
CA SER A 421 -21.60 -8.82 24.43
C SER A 421 -22.80 -8.83 23.50
N LEU A 422 -22.56 -8.74 22.19
CA LEU A 422 -23.61 -8.83 21.18
C LEU A 422 -24.30 -10.19 21.21
N ALA A 423 -23.54 -11.28 21.30
CA ALA A 423 -24.08 -12.63 21.41
C ALA A 423 -25.01 -12.76 22.64
N ALA A 424 -24.59 -12.25 23.80
CA ALA A 424 -25.41 -12.24 25.01
C ALA A 424 -26.68 -11.39 24.87
N ASP A 425 -26.60 -10.23 24.21
CA ASP A 425 -27.77 -9.36 24.00
C ASP A 425 -28.76 -9.93 22.98
N ILE A 426 -28.28 -10.71 21.99
CA ILE A 426 -29.13 -11.50 21.08
C ILE A 426 -29.83 -12.62 21.85
N ASP A 427 -29.10 -13.37 22.68
CA ASP A 427 -29.67 -14.47 23.46
C ASP A 427 -30.68 -13.97 24.51
N ALA A 428 -30.45 -12.77 25.06
CA ALA A 428 -31.39 -12.09 25.94
C ALA A 428 -32.59 -11.44 25.22
N GLY A 429 -32.65 -11.50 23.88
CA GLY A 429 -33.74 -10.91 23.08
C GLY A 429 -33.77 -9.38 23.07
N LYS A 430 -32.70 -8.73 23.52
CA LYS A 430 -32.60 -7.25 23.54
C LYS A 430 -32.39 -6.70 22.14
N VAL A 431 -31.64 -7.42 21.30
CA VAL A 431 -31.37 -7.06 19.91
C VAL A 431 -32.27 -7.90 19.00
N LYS A 432 -33.13 -7.24 18.22
CA LYS A 432 -34.05 -7.90 17.27
C LYS A 432 -33.59 -7.73 15.82
N THR A 433 -32.87 -6.65 15.52
CA THR A 433 -32.35 -6.34 14.18
C THR A 433 -30.87 -5.98 14.24
N LEU A 434 -30.11 -6.48 13.27
CA LEU A 434 -28.70 -6.17 13.07
C LEU A 434 -28.48 -5.48 11.73
N LEU A 435 -27.76 -4.37 11.74
CA LEU A 435 -27.17 -3.81 10.54
C LEU A 435 -25.68 -4.18 10.52
N VAL A 436 -25.23 -4.94 9.53
CA VAL A 436 -23.87 -5.47 9.46
C VAL A 436 -23.16 -4.90 8.24
N ILE A 437 -21.99 -4.30 8.44
CA ILE A 437 -21.16 -3.71 7.38
C ILE A 437 -19.93 -4.59 7.19
N ASN A 438 -19.89 -5.33 6.09
CA ASN A 438 -18.76 -6.07 5.53
C ASN A 438 -18.01 -6.95 6.55
N GLU A 439 -18.76 -7.61 7.44
CA GLU A 439 -18.24 -8.53 8.45
C GLU A 439 -18.96 -9.87 8.41
N ASP A 440 -18.22 -10.96 8.64
CA ASP A 440 -18.82 -12.28 8.88
C ASP A 440 -18.91 -12.53 10.39
N LEU A 441 -20.12 -12.42 10.92
CA LEU A 441 -20.42 -12.58 12.34
C LEU A 441 -20.05 -13.98 12.87
N THR A 442 -20.01 -15.01 12.02
CA THR A 442 -19.59 -16.35 12.45
C THR A 442 -18.11 -16.40 12.80
N THR A 443 -17.28 -15.68 12.03
CA THR A 443 -15.85 -15.51 12.35
C THR A 443 -15.63 -14.68 13.60
N ALA A 444 -16.56 -13.78 13.91
CA ALA A 444 -16.59 -12.96 15.13
C ALA A 444 -17.21 -13.69 16.35
N GLY A 445 -17.49 -14.99 16.23
CA GLY A 445 -17.91 -15.87 17.33
C GLY A 445 -19.42 -16.01 17.55
N LEU A 446 -20.27 -15.52 16.65
CA LEU A 446 -21.71 -15.79 16.69
C LEU A 446 -22.05 -17.14 16.05
N THR A 447 -23.06 -17.81 16.57
CA THR A 447 -23.54 -19.10 16.07
C THR A 447 -24.66 -18.92 15.03
N ALA A 448 -24.87 -19.91 14.17
CA ALA A 448 -25.98 -19.89 13.20
C ALA A 448 -27.35 -19.73 13.89
N ASP A 449 -27.53 -20.35 15.06
CA ASP A 449 -28.76 -20.24 15.85
C ASP A 449 -29.01 -18.80 16.31
N GLN A 450 -27.96 -18.09 16.75
CA GLN A 450 -28.05 -16.67 17.12
C GLN A 450 -28.41 -15.79 15.91
N LEU A 451 -27.83 -16.07 14.74
CA LEU A 451 -28.16 -15.34 13.50
C LEU A 451 -29.64 -15.55 13.11
N GLY A 452 -30.18 -16.74 13.33
CA GLY A 452 -31.59 -17.05 13.08
C GLY A 452 -32.59 -16.33 13.99
N LYS A 453 -32.15 -15.86 15.18
CA LYS A 453 -33.01 -15.13 16.14
C LYS A 453 -33.25 -13.67 15.74
N VAL A 454 -32.45 -13.11 14.84
CA VAL A 454 -32.46 -11.67 14.53
C VAL A 454 -32.69 -11.39 13.04
N ALA A 455 -33.27 -10.24 12.74
CA ALA A 455 -33.36 -9.75 11.37
C ALA A 455 -32.03 -9.09 10.96
N ILE A 456 -31.33 -9.63 9.96
CA ILE A 456 -30.03 -9.10 9.53
C ILE A 456 -30.20 -8.30 8.23
N ILE A 457 -29.65 -7.09 8.22
CA ILE A 457 -29.40 -6.26 7.04
C ILE A 457 -27.90 -6.28 6.81
N TYR A 458 -27.46 -6.84 5.69
CA TYR A 458 -26.04 -7.02 5.38
C TYR A 458 -25.61 -6.11 4.24
N LEU A 459 -24.64 -5.23 4.48
CA LEU A 459 -23.93 -4.47 3.47
C LEU A 459 -22.58 -5.14 3.26
N GLY A 460 -22.21 -5.52 2.04
CA GLY A 460 -20.89 -6.11 1.85
C GLY A 460 -20.59 -6.55 0.44
N THR A 461 -19.34 -6.97 0.26
CA THR A 461 -18.74 -7.24 -1.06
C THR A 461 -18.89 -8.68 -1.53
N HIS A 462 -18.84 -9.64 -0.59
CA HIS A 462 -18.82 -11.08 -0.86
C HIS A 462 -19.87 -11.82 -0.02
N ALA A 463 -20.36 -12.93 -0.58
CA ALA A 463 -21.25 -13.86 0.11
C ALA A 463 -20.46 -14.65 1.17
N ASN A 464 -21.04 -14.69 2.36
CA ASN A 464 -20.57 -15.39 3.55
C ASN A 464 -21.77 -15.85 4.40
N ALA A 465 -21.52 -16.51 5.54
CA ALA A 465 -22.57 -17.05 6.40
C ALA A 465 -23.57 -15.97 6.89
N THR A 466 -23.08 -14.75 7.15
CA THR A 466 -23.92 -13.63 7.58
C THR A 466 -24.83 -13.14 6.45
N SER A 467 -24.32 -13.01 5.24
CA SER A 467 -25.11 -12.61 4.07
C SER A 467 -26.19 -13.63 3.71
N THR A 468 -25.92 -14.93 3.94
CA THR A 468 -26.91 -16.00 3.72
C THR A 468 -28.05 -15.94 4.73
N ALA A 469 -27.77 -15.54 5.98
CA ALA A 469 -28.79 -15.33 7.00
C ALA A 469 -29.51 -13.97 6.89
N ALA A 470 -29.07 -13.07 6.00
CA ALA A 470 -29.60 -11.73 5.87
C ALA A 470 -30.98 -11.70 5.20
N LYS A 471 -31.88 -10.89 5.76
CA LYS A 471 -33.20 -10.60 5.16
C LYS A 471 -33.09 -9.59 4.02
N VAL A 472 -32.13 -8.66 4.12
CA VAL A 472 -31.82 -7.69 3.08
C VAL A 472 -30.30 -7.68 2.88
N VAL A 473 -29.88 -7.86 1.63
CA VAL A 473 -28.48 -7.77 1.21
C VAL A 473 -28.32 -6.55 0.31
N LEU A 474 -27.36 -5.70 0.67
CA LEU A 474 -26.96 -4.50 -0.04
C LEU A 474 -25.54 -4.71 -0.59
N PRO A 475 -25.39 -5.13 -1.85
CA PRO A 475 -24.07 -5.40 -2.41
C PRO A 475 -23.23 -4.13 -2.54
N THR A 476 -22.00 -4.15 -2.03
CA THR A 476 -21.09 -3.00 -2.06
C THR A 476 -19.81 -3.25 -2.85
N LEU A 477 -19.03 -2.17 -3.05
CA LEU A 477 -17.82 -2.18 -3.85
C LEU A 477 -16.58 -2.55 -3.02
N THR A 478 -15.67 -3.31 -3.64
CA THR A 478 -14.36 -3.60 -3.06
C THR A 478 -13.48 -2.34 -3.04
N VAL A 479 -12.41 -2.36 -2.25
CA VAL A 479 -11.43 -1.25 -2.16
C VAL A 479 -10.87 -0.82 -3.53
N PHE A 480 -10.81 -1.72 -4.50
CA PHE A 480 -10.29 -1.43 -5.84
C PHE A 480 -11.31 -0.78 -6.78
N GLU A 481 -12.59 -0.81 -6.43
CA GLU A 481 -13.71 -0.32 -7.23
C GLU A 481 -14.28 1.03 -6.72
N LYS A 482 -13.81 1.48 -5.55
CA LYS A 482 -14.19 2.74 -4.90
C LYS A 482 -12.95 3.55 -4.50
N ALA A 483 -13.17 4.73 -3.93
CA ALA A 483 -12.12 5.61 -3.44
C ALA A 483 -12.41 6.01 -1.99
N GLY A 484 -11.36 6.25 -1.21
CA GLY A 484 -11.49 6.58 0.20
C GLY A 484 -10.14 6.77 0.86
N SER A 485 -10.13 6.71 2.18
CA SER A 485 -8.90 6.81 2.97
C SER A 485 -8.85 5.82 4.13
N PHE A 486 -7.64 5.49 4.55
CA PHE A 486 -7.33 4.65 5.71
C PHE A 486 -6.31 5.34 6.62
N ILE A 487 -6.37 5.05 7.91
CA ILE A 487 -5.40 5.49 8.91
C ILE A 487 -4.63 4.26 9.40
N ASN A 488 -3.37 4.18 9.00
CA ASN A 488 -2.49 3.06 9.31
C ASN A 488 -2.00 3.08 10.77
N GLN A 489 -1.17 2.11 11.14
CA GLN A 489 -0.63 1.91 12.48
C GLN A 489 0.20 3.08 13.05
N GLN A 490 0.72 3.96 12.18
CA GLN A 490 1.46 5.17 12.56
C GLN A 490 0.54 6.39 12.71
N PHE A 491 -0.78 6.22 12.72
CA PHE A 491 -1.75 7.31 12.59
C PHE A 491 -1.53 8.14 11.32
N ARG A 492 -1.06 7.49 10.24
CA ARG A 492 -0.88 8.14 8.94
C ARG A 492 -2.12 7.93 8.09
N LEU A 493 -2.76 9.02 7.73
CA LEU A 493 -3.88 9.06 6.80
C LEU A 493 -3.38 8.95 5.36
N GLN A 494 -3.88 7.94 4.64
CA GLN A 494 -3.48 7.62 3.28
C GLN A 494 -4.73 7.42 2.41
N ALA A 495 -4.71 7.96 1.19
CA ALA A 495 -5.80 7.81 0.24
C ALA A 495 -5.55 6.65 -0.72
N PHE A 496 -6.64 5.99 -1.13
CA PHE A 496 -6.67 5.05 -2.24
C PHE A 496 -7.68 5.52 -3.30
N ALA A 497 -7.39 5.22 -4.56
CA ALA A 497 -8.23 5.61 -5.68
C ALA A 497 -8.88 4.39 -6.37
N LYS A 498 -10.01 4.64 -7.02
CA LYS A 498 -10.73 3.65 -7.82
C LYS A 498 -9.89 3.19 -9.01
N ALA A 499 -9.52 1.92 -9.04
CA ALA A 499 -8.67 1.32 -10.07
C ALA A 499 -9.46 0.70 -11.24
N VAL A 500 -10.64 0.14 -10.95
CA VAL A 500 -11.54 -0.49 -11.94
C VAL A 500 -13.00 -0.06 -11.73
N PRO A 501 -13.87 -0.18 -12.75
CA PRO A 501 -15.31 -0.01 -12.58
C PRO A 501 -15.86 -1.00 -11.55
N GLY A 502 -16.95 -0.63 -10.88
CA GLY A 502 -17.62 -1.52 -9.94
C GLY A 502 -18.45 -2.60 -10.64
N LEU A 503 -18.67 -3.71 -9.94
CA LEU A 503 -19.56 -4.78 -10.39
C LEU A 503 -20.99 -4.26 -10.59
N ALA A 504 -21.65 -4.68 -11.67
CA ALA A 504 -23.04 -4.32 -11.93
C ALA A 504 -23.94 -4.84 -10.79
N GLY A 505 -24.85 -3.99 -10.31
CA GLY A 505 -25.71 -4.33 -9.17
C GLY A 505 -25.04 -4.23 -7.79
N ALA A 506 -23.78 -3.78 -7.74
CA ALA A 506 -23.11 -3.35 -6.51
C ALA A 506 -22.95 -1.83 -6.48
N HIS A 507 -23.01 -1.25 -5.29
CA HIS A 507 -23.06 0.20 -5.10
C HIS A 507 -21.95 0.70 -4.18
N ASP A 508 -21.54 1.95 -4.37
CA ASP A 508 -20.56 2.59 -3.49
C ASP A 508 -21.10 2.64 -2.05
N ASP A 509 -20.29 2.24 -1.08
CA ASP A 509 -20.67 2.19 0.33
C ASP A 509 -21.10 3.58 0.84
N LEU A 510 -20.46 4.66 0.37
CA LEU A 510 -20.85 6.02 0.75
C LEU A 510 -22.26 6.36 0.28
N LEU A 511 -22.63 5.90 -0.92
CA LEU A 511 -23.97 6.11 -1.46
C LEU A 511 -25.01 5.32 -0.66
N VAL A 512 -24.72 4.04 -0.37
CA VAL A 512 -25.63 3.16 0.37
C VAL A 512 -25.84 3.70 1.80
N LEU A 513 -24.76 4.01 2.51
CA LEU A 513 -24.81 4.53 3.87
C LEU A 513 -25.51 5.88 3.96
N THR A 514 -25.27 6.79 2.99
CA THR A 514 -25.97 8.07 2.97
C THR A 514 -27.48 7.90 2.72
N LYS A 515 -27.87 7.04 1.77
CA LYS A 515 -29.29 6.77 1.50
C LYS A 515 -29.98 6.13 2.69
N LEU A 516 -29.32 5.20 3.39
CA LEU A 516 -29.83 4.63 4.64
C LEU A 516 -29.98 5.71 5.71
N LEU A 517 -28.97 6.57 5.89
CA LEU A 517 -29.01 7.68 6.85
C LEU A 517 -30.18 8.64 6.56
N ALA A 518 -30.38 9.01 5.29
CA ALA A 518 -31.50 9.85 4.89
C ALA A 518 -32.86 9.18 5.10
N ALA A 519 -32.96 7.86 4.88
CA ALA A 519 -34.19 7.12 5.10
C ALA A 519 -34.58 7.00 6.59
N VAL A 520 -33.60 6.97 7.49
CA VAL A 520 -33.84 6.87 8.95
C VAL A 520 -33.85 8.22 9.68
N SER A 521 -33.36 9.30 9.04
CA SER A 521 -33.33 10.66 9.56
C SER A 521 -34.13 11.62 8.65
N PRO A 522 -35.48 11.67 8.76
CA PRO A 522 -36.33 12.47 7.87
C PRO A 522 -36.08 13.98 7.96
N SER A 523 -35.47 14.46 9.05
CA SER A 523 -35.06 15.85 9.23
C SER A 523 -33.82 16.25 8.41
N GLY A 524 -33.16 15.28 7.77
CA GLY A 524 -31.88 15.49 7.08
C GLY A 524 -30.70 15.73 8.03
N ALA A 525 -30.91 15.62 9.34
CA ALA A 525 -29.87 15.88 10.34
C ALA A 525 -28.74 14.85 10.20
N GLY A 526 -27.52 15.35 10.01
CA GLY A 526 -26.30 14.55 9.91
C GLY A 526 -25.99 13.96 8.53
N VAL A 527 -26.85 14.16 7.53
CA VAL A 527 -26.61 13.76 6.14
C VAL A 527 -25.64 14.77 5.49
N PRO A 528 -24.48 14.33 4.97
CA PRO A 528 -23.57 15.22 4.25
C PRO A 528 -24.28 15.87 3.05
N PRO A 529 -23.99 17.14 2.73
CA PRO A 529 -24.64 17.83 1.62
C PRO A 529 -24.35 17.12 0.29
N ALA A 530 -25.37 17.02 -0.58
CA ALA A 530 -25.14 16.60 -1.96
C ALA A 530 -24.41 17.72 -2.71
N SER A 531 -23.24 17.45 -3.28
CA SER A 531 -22.50 18.44 -4.06
C SER A 531 -23.13 18.61 -5.45
N GLY A 532 -23.36 19.85 -5.88
CA GLY A 532 -23.86 20.21 -7.21
C GLY A 532 -22.82 20.15 -8.35
N ASP A 533 -21.61 19.66 -8.11
CA ASP A 533 -20.54 19.65 -9.12
C ASP A 533 -20.65 18.45 -10.07
N THR A 534 -21.21 18.71 -11.25
CA THR A 534 -21.21 17.82 -12.42
C THR A 534 -19.98 18.04 -13.33
N ALA A 535 -18.90 18.62 -12.80
CA ALA A 535 -17.67 18.86 -13.54
C ALA A 535 -16.85 17.55 -13.67
N GLY A 536 -17.27 16.65 -14.56
CA GLY A 536 -16.46 15.48 -14.92
C GLY A 536 -17.17 14.35 -15.67
N VAL A 537 -18.51 14.35 -15.71
CA VAL A 537 -19.27 13.32 -16.44
C VAL A 537 -20.41 13.98 -17.22
N THR A 538 -20.13 14.46 -18.43
CA THR A 538 -21.15 14.54 -19.51
C THR A 538 -20.46 14.67 -20.88
N ARG A 539 -20.62 13.66 -21.73
CA ARG A 539 -20.67 13.88 -23.20
C ARG A 539 -21.81 13.14 -23.89
N PHE A 540 -22.79 12.66 -23.13
CA PHE A 540 -24.07 12.20 -23.65
C PHE A 540 -25.21 12.66 -22.73
N PRO A 541 -26.24 13.32 -23.25
CA PRO A 541 -27.40 13.71 -22.46
C PRO A 541 -28.32 12.48 -22.29
N SER A 542 -28.39 11.92 -21.08
CA SER A 542 -29.49 11.02 -20.71
C SER A 542 -30.51 11.80 -19.88
N SER A 543 -31.78 11.73 -20.25
CA SER A 543 -32.93 12.43 -19.67
C SER A 543 -33.42 11.88 -18.31
N ALA A 544 -32.55 11.25 -17.52
CA ALA A 544 -32.88 10.79 -16.18
C ALA A 544 -32.22 11.70 -15.13
N PRO A 545 -32.93 12.17 -14.10
CA PRO A 545 -32.31 12.94 -13.02
C PRO A 545 -31.27 12.05 -12.31
N ALA A 546 -30.00 12.45 -12.36
CA ALA A 546 -28.94 11.75 -11.66
C ALA A 546 -29.24 11.77 -10.14
N PRO A 547 -29.19 10.62 -9.44
CA PRO A 547 -29.51 10.60 -8.02
C PRO A 547 -28.48 11.39 -7.21
N LEU A 548 -28.98 12.26 -6.31
CA LEU A 548 -28.25 13.07 -5.33
C LEU A 548 -27.43 12.18 -4.37
N ALA A 549 -26.25 11.74 -4.80
CA ALA A 549 -25.26 11.05 -3.98
C ALA A 549 -24.21 12.06 -3.48
N PRO A 550 -23.83 12.08 -2.19
CA PRO A 550 -22.71 12.93 -1.77
C PRO A 550 -21.43 12.39 -2.40
N THR A 551 -20.65 13.29 -2.97
CA THR A 551 -19.31 12.94 -3.45
C THR A 551 -18.39 12.65 -2.27
N LEU A 552 -17.32 11.89 -2.50
CA LEU A 552 -16.26 11.69 -1.51
C LEU A 552 -15.76 13.02 -0.91
N ALA A 553 -15.71 14.08 -1.72
CA ALA A 553 -15.36 15.42 -1.29
C ALA A 553 -16.35 15.97 -0.25
N ALA A 554 -17.66 15.87 -0.49
CA ALA A 554 -18.67 16.35 0.44
C ALA A 554 -18.62 15.62 1.79
N VAL A 555 -18.42 14.30 1.78
CA VAL A 555 -18.25 13.52 3.03
C VAL A 555 -17.00 13.97 3.78
N ARG A 556 -15.90 14.24 3.08
CA ARG A 556 -14.65 14.74 3.69
C ARG A 556 -14.78 16.14 4.28
N GLU A 557 -15.58 17.00 3.67
CA GLU A 557 -15.86 18.34 4.22
C GLU A 557 -16.61 18.23 5.55
N SER A 558 -17.66 17.40 5.63
CA SER A 558 -18.37 17.13 6.89
C SER A 558 -17.47 16.47 7.93
N LEU A 559 -16.65 15.52 7.51
CA LEU A 559 -15.68 14.84 8.36
C LEU A 559 -14.66 15.82 8.96
N ALA A 560 -14.10 16.71 8.15
CA ALA A 560 -13.14 17.72 8.60
C ALA A 560 -13.78 18.75 9.54
N ALA A 561 -15.04 19.11 9.32
CA ALA A 561 -15.75 20.05 10.19
C ALA A 561 -16.03 19.47 11.59
N GLU A 562 -16.24 18.16 11.70
CA GLU A 562 -16.69 17.51 12.94
C GLU A 562 -15.62 16.72 13.68
N VAL A 563 -14.55 16.30 13.00
CA VAL A 563 -13.46 15.52 13.59
C VAL A 563 -12.23 16.40 13.69
N PRO A 564 -11.87 16.91 14.89
CA PRO A 564 -10.76 17.86 15.05
C PRO A 564 -9.42 17.35 14.51
N ALA A 565 -9.15 16.06 14.67
CA ALA A 565 -7.94 15.42 14.14
C ALA A 565 -7.84 15.44 12.61
N LEU A 566 -8.97 15.66 11.91
CA LEU A 566 -9.08 15.68 10.45
C LEU A 566 -9.46 17.05 9.89
N ALA A 567 -9.41 18.12 10.69
CA ALA A 567 -9.82 19.46 10.28
C ALA A 567 -9.09 20.00 9.02
N GLY A 568 -7.86 19.57 8.78
CA GLY A 568 -7.07 19.94 7.59
C GLY A 568 -7.43 19.18 6.30
N LEU A 569 -8.33 18.20 6.35
CA LEU A 569 -8.62 17.29 5.24
C LEU A 569 -9.41 17.95 4.10
N ALA A 570 -10.23 18.97 4.40
CA ALA A 570 -11.24 19.49 3.48
C ALA A 570 -10.71 20.18 2.21
N ARG A 571 -9.41 20.53 2.13
CA ARG A 571 -8.91 21.42 1.05
C ARG A 571 -7.53 21.10 0.48
N SER A 572 -6.89 20.01 0.87
CA SER A 572 -5.61 19.60 0.28
C SER A 572 -5.70 18.20 -0.28
N ALA A 573 -5.20 18.01 -1.51
CA ALA A 573 -4.87 16.66 -1.97
C ALA A 573 -3.91 16.07 -0.93
N LEU A 574 -4.30 14.96 -0.31
CA LEU A 574 -3.44 14.26 0.65
C LEU A 574 -2.08 14.03 -0.02
N PRO A 575 -0.96 14.33 0.67
CA PRO A 575 0.36 14.07 0.12
C PRO A 575 0.47 12.61 -0.35
N ASP A 576 1.25 12.37 -1.39
CA ASP A 576 1.44 11.01 -1.92
C ASP A 576 1.97 10.03 -0.87
N THR A 577 2.69 10.54 0.13
CA THR A 577 3.24 9.80 1.28
C THR A 577 2.29 9.73 2.49
N GLY A 578 1.10 10.32 2.40
CA GLY A 578 0.12 10.42 3.49
C GLY A 578 0.44 11.50 4.53
N LEU A 579 -0.54 11.79 5.39
CA LEU A 579 -0.46 12.80 6.45
C LEU A 579 -0.42 12.12 7.82
N VAL A 580 0.58 12.43 8.65
CA VAL A 580 0.65 11.91 10.04
C VAL A 580 -0.26 12.75 10.92
N LEU A 581 -1.14 12.09 11.66
CA LEU A 581 -2.05 12.72 12.63
C LEU A 581 -1.47 12.67 14.05
N ASP A 582 -1.95 13.54 14.93
CA ASP A 582 -1.58 13.51 16.34
C ASP A 582 -2.17 12.26 17.02
N ALA A 583 -1.29 11.38 17.49
CA ALA A 583 -1.64 10.13 18.15
C ALA A 583 -1.77 10.27 19.68
N ALA A 584 -1.43 11.42 20.27
CA ALA A 584 -1.40 11.62 21.72
C ALA A 584 -2.69 11.18 22.44
N PRO A 585 -3.91 11.45 21.93
CA PRO A 585 -5.16 11.05 22.59
C PRO A 585 -5.34 9.54 22.78
N TRP A 586 -4.67 8.73 21.95
CA TRP A 586 -4.81 7.26 21.95
C TRP A 586 -3.55 6.54 22.44
N SER A 587 -2.55 7.27 22.91
CA SER A 587 -1.25 6.73 23.31
C SER A 587 -1.32 5.71 24.46
N ALA A 588 -2.36 5.76 25.29
CA ALA A 588 -2.58 4.84 26.40
C ALA A 588 -3.30 3.53 26.01
N LEU A 589 -3.77 3.39 24.76
CA LEU A 589 -4.48 2.19 24.32
C LEU A 589 -3.51 1.03 24.04
N PRO A 590 -3.85 -0.21 24.46
CA PRO A 590 -2.99 -1.38 24.30
C PRO A 590 -3.09 -1.96 22.89
N PHE A 591 -2.51 -1.26 21.93
CA PHE A 591 -2.44 -1.68 20.53
C PHE A 591 -1.78 -3.07 20.38
N PRO A 592 -2.34 -4.00 19.59
CA PRO A 592 -1.83 -5.37 19.47
C PRO A 592 -0.56 -5.47 18.61
N GLU A 593 -0.18 -4.40 17.91
CA GLU A 593 0.94 -4.41 16.98
C GLU A 593 2.31 -4.47 17.67
N GLY A 594 3.17 -5.38 17.19
CA GLY A 594 4.59 -5.38 17.52
C GLY A 594 5.40 -4.36 16.70
N ALA A 595 6.71 -4.34 16.93
CA ALA A 595 7.63 -3.58 16.08
C ALA A 595 7.58 -4.12 14.64
N SER A 596 7.53 -3.21 13.67
CA SER A 596 7.62 -3.54 12.23
C SER A 596 8.62 -2.60 11.55
N LEU A 597 8.75 -2.64 10.22
CA LEU A 597 9.82 -1.98 9.47
C LEU A 597 10.04 -0.51 9.87
N HIS A 598 8.96 0.27 9.94
CA HIS A 598 8.98 1.70 10.28
C HIS A 598 8.09 2.06 11.47
N TYR A 599 7.65 1.07 12.25
CA TYR A 599 6.80 1.29 13.42
C TYR A 599 7.43 0.67 14.66
N LYS A 600 7.55 1.48 15.72
CA LYS A 600 7.97 1.03 17.05
C LYS A 600 6.82 1.33 18.00
N PRO A 601 6.16 0.31 18.58
CA PRO A 601 5.14 0.55 19.57
C PRO A 601 5.75 1.29 20.76
N ALA A 602 4.95 2.13 21.43
CA ALA A 602 5.37 2.74 22.69
C ALA A 602 5.68 1.62 23.68
N THR A 603 6.85 1.67 24.32
CA THR A 603 7.21 0.72 25.38
C THR A 603 6.15 0.80 26.47
N THR A 604 5.45 -0.31 26.69
CA THR A 604 4.53 -0.49 27.80
C THR A 604 5.27 -0.60 29.12
#